data_AF-A0A4Q5Z462-F1
#
_entry.id   AF-A0A4Q5Z462-F1
#
_cell.length_a   1.000
_cell.length_b   1.000
_cell.length_c   1.000
_cell.angle_alpha   90.00
_cell.angle_beta   90.00
_cell.angle_gamma   90.00
#
_symmetry.space_group_name_H-M   'P 1'
#
loop_
_entity.id
_entity.type
_entity.pdbx_description
1 polymer ?
#
loop_
_entity_poly.entity_id
_entity_poly.type
_entity_poly.pdbx_seq_one_letter_code
_entity_poly.pdbx_strand_id
1 'polypeptide(L)'
;MPLSHFLTVYLISLLLVLLPSFGLAKMFQKAGVEQWKAYIPFYNTWVMQDLAKRPKHWVFWQLIPVVGWFITPGIFIEWVKLFGRFSLGDHTLAALFAPFYFPYLGYNDKVRYIGPEGVKRYHKPGWREWVDAAIFAVVAATLIRTFVFEAYTIPSGSMEKTLLVNDFLFVSKFSYGPRIPNTPLSIPFVHNYIPGTSKKSYSTLVQLPYIRWFASPVERGDVVVFNFPAGDTVINRPDFQSAVPYYDVIRSKDFGSNSDEGRKFIMNNPEMFPLAVHPPDKSDNYIKRCVGIAGDSLEVRNNIVWIGGKMESVPPESLIDYTVITSGESLDAVTMKEEYNVDVNRDEFKTTNKPFTYIMKLTEEARQRMAKKGYKITPYAMPGIELQPVFPYDKVHTWNRDNFGPIWIPKKGVALTLTPENYTVYERAIRVYENNDFYMQNGKFYLNGKETTSYTFKMDYYWMMGDNREGSQDSRFWGFVPEDRIVGKAWLIWFSYEDGPRWKRLFNIVK
;
A
#
# COMPACT_ATOMS: atom_id res chain seq x y z
N MET A 1 -8.37 10.81 -13.77
CA MET A 1 -9.54 10.20 -13.08
C MET A 1 -10.67 10.13 -14.09
N PRO A 2 -11.41 9.00 -14.22
CA PRO A 2 -12.60 8.95 -15.08
C PRO A 2 -13.61 10.03 -14.64
N LEU A 3 -14.27 10.69 -15.60
CA LEU A 3 -15.24 11.75 -15.32
C LEU A 3 -16.34 11.27 -14.36
N SER A 4 -16.77 10.01 -14.49
CA SER A 4 -17.74 9.37 -13.60
C SER A 4 -17.28 9.34 -12.14
N HIS A 5 -16.02 9.01 -11.86
CA HIS A 5 -15.52 8.97 -10.47
C HIS A 5 -15.44 10.38 -9.87
N PHE A 6 -15.02 11.37 -10.68
CA PHE A 6 -15.01 12.77 -10.25
C PHE A 6 -16.43 13.25 -9.91
N LEU A 7 -17.40 12.97 -10.78
CA LEU A 7 -18.82 13.32 -10.55
C LEU A 7 -19.39 12.62 -9.32
N THR A 8 -19.09 11.35 -9.09
CA THR A 8 -19.53 10.63 -7.90
C THR A 8 -18.97 11.25 -6.62
N VAL A 9 -17.67 11.54 -6.58
CA VAL A 9 -17.04 12.19 -5.41
C VAL A 9 -17.62 13.58 -5.19
N TYR A 10 -17.79 14.36 -6.26
CA TYR A 10 -18.37 15.69 -6.18
C TYR A 10 -19.82 15.66 -5.68
N LEU A 11 -20.65 14.77 -6.24
CA LEU A 11 -22.04 14.60 -5.81
C LEU A 11 -22.13 14.19 -4.34
N ILE A 12 -21.34 13.19 -3.91
CA ILE A 12 -21.33 12.76 -2.51
C ILE A 12 -20.88 13.92 -1.60
N SER A 13 -19.83 14.64 -1.98
CA SER A 13 -19.31 15.77 -1.20
C SER A 13 -20.33 16.90 -1.11
N LEU A 14 -21.01 17.20 -2.23
CA LEU A 14 -22.07 18.20 -2.31
C LEU A 14 -23.26 17.80 -1.42
N LEU A 15 -23.69 16.54 -1.47
CA LEU A 15 -24.76 16.02 -0.63
C LEU A 15 -24.39 16.04 0.86
N LEU A 16 -23.15 15.68 1.23
CA LEU A 16 -22.68 15.74 2.61
C LEU A 16 -22.68 17.18 3.17
N VAL A 17 -22.41 18.18 2.33
CA VAL A 17 -22.43 19.59 2.73
C VAL A 17 -23.85 20.16 2.75
N LEU A 18 -24.66 19.87 1.72
CA LEU A 18 -25.98 20.49 1.54
C LEU A 18 -27.11 19.81 2.31
N LEU A 19 -27.12 18.48 2.41
CA LEU A 19 -28.24 17.77 3.06
C LEU A 19 -28.43 18.16 4.53
N PRO A 20 -27.37 18.32 5.35
CA PRO A 20 -27.53 18.80 6.73
C PRO A 20 -28.13 20.22 6.80
N SER A 21 -27.92 21.06 5.79
CA SER A 21 -28.34 22.47 5.80
C SER A 21 -29.85 22.67 5.95
N PHE A 22 -30.67 21.76 5.43
CA PHE A 22 -32.13 21.84 5.57
C PHE A 22 -32.59 21.69 7.02
N GLY A 23 -32.02 20.73 7.75
CA GLY A 23 -32.27 20.57 9.18
C GLY A 23 -31.66 21.71 9.99
N LEU A 24 -30.45 22.11 9.60
CA LEU A 24 -29.73 23.19 10.24
C LEU A 24 -30.49 24.52 10.16
N ALA A 25 -31.15 24.82 9.04
CA ALA A 25 -31.97 26.02 8.88
C ALA A 25 -33.05 26.12 9.98
N LYS A 26 -33.73 25.01 10.29
CA LYS A 26 -34.72 24.96 11.39
C LYS A 26 -34.07 25.07 12.76
N MET A 27 -32.90 24.47 12.95
CA MET A 27 -32.16 24.62 14.20
C MET A 27 -31.67 26.07 14.41
N PHE A 28 -31.23 26.76 13.36
CA PHE A 28 -30.89 28.19 13.39
C PHE A 28 -32.10 29.04 13.77
N GLN A 29 -33.27 28.76 13.20
CA GLN A 29 -34.51 29.42 13.59
C GLN A 29 -34.80 29.25 15.09
N LYS A 30 -34.65 28.02 15.64
CA LYS A 30 -34.82 27.76 17.08
C LYS A 30 -33.79 28.49 17.95
N ALA A 31 -32.61 28.82 17.40
CA ALA A 31 -31.57 29.59 18.06
C ALA A 31 -31.71 31.12 17.85
N GLY A 32 -32.76 31.59 17.18
CA GLY A 32 -32.99 33.00 16.89
C GLY A 32 -32.14 33.56 15.73
N VAL A 33 -31.66 32.70 14.83
CA VAL A 33 -30.85 33.07 13.67
C VAL A 33 -31.60 32.84 12.37
N GLU A 34 -31.39 33.72 11.38
CA GLU A 34 -31.99 33.63 10.06
C GLU A 34 -31.62 32.33 9.33
N GLN A 35 -32.62 31.69 8.71
CA GLN A 35 -32.50 30.35 8.13
C GLN A 35 -31.54 30.26 6.94
N TRP A 36 -31.47 31.30 6.11
CA TRP A 36 -30.66 31.29 4.89
C TRP A 36 -29.17 31.06 5.18
N LYS A 37 -28.70 31.46 6.37
CA LYS A 37 -27.32 31.29 6.81
C LYS A 37 -26.89 29.83 6.88
N ALA A 38 -27.83 28.88 7.03
CA ALA A 38 -27.54 27.46 7.07
C ALA A 38 -27.10 26.88 5.71
N TYR A 39 -27.53 27.53 4.61
CA TYR A 39 -27.27 27.07 3.24
C TYR A 39 -25.97 27.59 2.65
N ILE A 40 -25.28 28.51 3.34
CA ILE A 40 -23.96 28.99 2.91
C ILE A 40 -22.91 28.12 3.57
N PRO A 41 -22.19 27.28 2.80
CA PRO A 41 -21.14 26.43 3.33
C PRO A 41 -20.08 27.26 4.06
N PHE A 42 -19.52 26.70 5.14
CA PHE A 42 -18.54 27.31 6.04
C PHE A 42 -19.06 28.50 6.86
N TYR A 43 -19.84 29.41 6.28
CA TYR A 43 -20.53 30.46 7.04
C TYR A 43 -21.52 29.86 8.03
N ASN A 44 -22.22 28.80 7.65
CA ASN A 44 -23.07 28.03 8.55
C ASN A 44 -22.29 27.52 9.79
N THR A 45 -21.11 26.92 9.59
CA THR A 45 -20.26 26.45 10.69
C THR A 45 -19.64 27.59 11.51
N TRP A 46 -19.40 28.75 10.89
CA TRP A 46 -18.98 29.96 11.59
C TRP A 46 -20.06 30.46 12.55
N VAL A 47 -21.31 30.48 12.11
CA VAL A 47 -22.46 30.83 12.94
C VAL A 47 -22.62 29.84 14.10
N MET A 48 -22.47 28.53 13.85
CA MET A 48 -22.48 27.52 14.92
C MET A 48 -21.43 27.81 16.00
N GLN A 49 -20.19 28.10 15.59
CA GLN A 49 -19.09 28.37 16.53
C GLN A 49 -19.31 29.68 17.31
N ASP A 50 -19.87 30.72 16.68
CA ASP A 50 -20.19 31.99 17.33
C ASP A 50 -21.28 31.82 18.41
N LEU A 51 -22.34 31.06 18.09
CA LEU A 51 -23.40 30.71 19.04
C LEU A 51 -22.89 29.82 20.18
N ALA A 52 -22.00 28.87 19.87
CA ALA A 52 -21.37 27.99 20.84
C ALA A 52 -20.31 28.69 21.72
N LYS A 53 -19.93 29.94 21.39
CA LYS A 53 -18.80 30.67 22.01
C LYS A 53 -17.49 29.86 21.94
N ARG A 54 -17.24 29.24 20.78
CA ARG A 54 -16.02 28.48 20.47
C ARG A 54 -15.12 29.24 19.49
N PRO A 55 -13.83 28.87 19.37
CA PRO A 55 -12.91 29.56 18.47
C PRO A 55 -13.35 29.46 16.99
N LYS A 56 -13.54 30.62 16.36
CA LYS A 56 -14.02 30.71 14.96
C LYS A 56 -12.99 30.23 13.95
N HIS A 57 -11.70 30.25 14.30
CA HIS A 57 -10.64 29.80 13.40
C HIS A 57 -10.72 28.30 13.05
N TRP A 58 -11.45 27.50 13.85
CA TRP A 58 -11.76 26.10 13.53
C TRP A 58 -12.47 25.95 12.18
N VAL A 59 -13.23 26.97 11.77
CA VAL A 59 -13.90 26.96 10.47
C VAL A 59 -12.90 26.79 9.33
N PHE A 60 -11.72 27.42 9.43
CA PHE A 60 -10.67 27.33 8.42
C PHE A 60 -9.93 25.99 8.47
N TRP A 61 -9.87 25.33 9.64
CA TRP A 61 -9.26 24.01 9.76
C TRP A 61 -10.07 22.91 9.05
N GLN A 62 -11.35 23.15 8.75
CA GLN A 62 -12.15 22.28 7.88
C GLN A 62 -11.58 22.16 6.45
N LEU A 63 -10.80 23.16 6.01
CA LEU A 63 -10.17 23.18 4.69
C LEU A 63 -8.86 22.38 4.65
N ILE A 64 -8.29 22.03 5.80
CA ILE A 64 -7.06 21.27 5.88
C ILE A 64 -7.41 19.79 5.66
N PRO A 65 -6.89 19.12 4.62
CA PRO A 65 -7.15 17.70 4.39
C PRO A 65 -6.84 16.86 5.63
N VAL A 66 -7.64 15.81 5.88
CA VAL A 66 -7.60 14.96 7.09
C VAL A 66 -8.01 15.70 8.37
N VAL A 67 -7.46 16.88 8.67
CA VAL A 67 -7.84 17.69 9.83
C VAL A 67 -9.31 18.08 9.79
N GLY A 68 -9.82 18.46 8.62
CA GLY A 68 -11.22 18.83 8.45
C GLY A 68 -12.21 17.69 8.76
N TRP A 69 -11.78 16.44 8.64
CA TRP A 69 -12.56 15.26 9.04
C TRP A 69 -12.72 15.13 10.56
N PHE A 70 -11.88 15.80 11.35
CA PHE A 70 -12.02 15.92 12.81
C PHE A 70 -12.82 17.15 13.21
N ILE A 71 -12.49 18.28 12.58
CA ILE A 71 -13.02 19.56 12.98
C ILE A 71 -14.50 19.67 12.62
N THR A 72 -14.93 19.15 11.47
CA THR A 72 -16.34 19.23 11.05
C THR A 72 -17.27 18.46 12.01
N PRO A 73 -17.03 17.16 12.31
CA PRO A 73 -17.81 16.46 13.34
C PRO A 73 -17.71 17.12 14.72
N GLY A 74 -16.54 17.65 15.10
CA GLY A 74 -16.36 18.39 16.35
C GLY A 74 -17.28 19.60 16.45
N ILE A 75 -17.37 20.40 15.39
CA ILE A 75 -18.30 21.55 15.30
C ILE A 75 -19.76 21.07 15.39
N PHE A 76 -20.11 19.98 14.70
CA PHE A 76 -21.47 19.43 14.75
C PHE A 76 -21.85 18.91 16.14
N ILE A 77 -20.92 18.28 16.85
CA ILE A 77 -21.09 17.83 18.22
C ILE A 77 -21.30 19.03 19.16
N GLU A 78 -20.47 20.07 19.05
CA GLU A 78 -20.66 21.30 19.84
C GLU A 78 -22.00 21.98 19.52
N TRP A 79 -22.43 21.95 18.26
CA TRP A 79 -23.70 22.50 17.83
C TRP A 79 -24.90 21.80 18.49
N VAL A 80 -24.96 20.46 18.46
CA VAL A 80 -26.10 19.73 19.05
C VAL A 80 -26.18 19.83 20.57
N LYS A 81 -25.04 20.06 21.25
CA LYS A 81 -25.02 20.33 22.70
C LYS A 81 -25.83 21.57 23.07
N LEU A 82 -25.84 22.60 22.21
CA LEU A 82 -26.67 23.80 22.41
C LEU A 82 -28.18 23.52 22.39
N PHE A 83 -28.58 22.30 22.02
CA PHE A 83 -29.97 21.82 22.03
C PHE A 83 -30.22 20.73 23.09
N GLY A 84 -29.33 20.64 24.09
CA GLY A 84 -29.44 19.70 25.21
C GLY A 84 -29.12 18.25 24.85
N ARG A 85 -28.37 18.02 23.76
CA ARG A 85 -27.99 16.69 23.27
C ARG A 85 -26.56 16.38 23.71
N PHE A 86 -26.45 15.55 24.75
CA PHE A 86 -25.18 15.25 25.41
C PHE A 86 -24.81 13.77 25.41
N SER A 87 -25.71 12.91 24.91
CA SER A 87 -25.44 11.47 24.92
C SER A 87 -24.44 11.10 23.81
N LEU A 88 -23.72 9.99 24.02
CA LEU A 88 -22.80 9.46 23.01
C LEU A 88 -23.53 9.21 21.68
N GLY A 89 -24.74 8.65 21.74
CA GLY A 89 -25.57 8.42 20.55
C GLY A 89 -25.88 9.71 19.80
N ASP A 90 -26.21 10.80 20.51
CA ASP A 90 -26.45 12.10 19.87
C ASP A 90 -25.19 12.65 19.18
N HIS A 91 -24.02 12.50 19.82
CA HIS A 91 -22.75 12.94 19.24
C HIS A 91 -22.39 12.10 18.01
N THR A 92 -22.58 10.78 18.05
CA THR A 92 -22.36 9.88 16.91
C THR A 92 -23.30 10.22 15.75
N LEU A 93 -24.59 10.44 16.03
CA LEU A 93 -25.57 10.84 15.02
C LEU A 93 -25.24 12.21 14.42
N ALA A 94 -24.78 13.16 15.23
CA ALA A 94 -24.31 14.46 14.73
C ALA A 94 -23.05 14.34 13.88
N ALA A 95 -22.10 13.49 14.27
CA ALA A 95 -20.83 13.33 13.58
C ALA A 95 -20.96 12.61 12.22
N LEU A 96 -21.77 11.54 12.16
CA LEU A 96 -21.81 10.61 11.02
C LEU A 96 -23.11 10.72 10.20
N PHE A 97 -24.19 11.19 10.82
CA PHE A 97 -25.54 11.17 10.23
C PHE A 97 -26.22 12.55 10.29
N ALA A 98 -25.44 13.64 10.30
CA ALA A 98 -25.95 15.01 10.29
C ALA A 98 -27.05 15.27 9.23
N PRO A 99 -26.98 14.73 7.98
CA PRO A 99 -28.05 14.86 6.99
C PRO A 99 -29.44 14.43 7.47
N PHE A 100 -29.51 13.45 8.39
CA PHE A 100 -30.77 12.91 8.92
C PHE A 100 -31.05 13.43 10.33
N TYR A 101 -30.00 13.56 11.14
CA TYR A 101 -30.13 13.94 12.54
C TYR A 101 -30.45 15.42 12.75
N PHE A 102 -29.89 16.32 11.94
CA PHE A 102 -30.21 17.74 12.04
C PHE A 102 -31.68 18.03 11.67
N PRO A 103 -32.25 17.44 10.60
CA PRO A 103 -33.69 17.53 10.36
C PRO A 103 -34.51 16.97 11.53
N TYR A 104 -34.15 15.79 12.05
CA TYR A 104 -34.84 15.21 13.21
C TYR A 104 -34.87 16.16 14.41
N LEU A 105 -33.75 16.83 14.73
CA LEU A 105 -33.70 17.82 15.81
C LEU A 105 -34.43 19.12 15.47
N GLY A 106 -34.26 19.61 14.24
CA GLY A 106 -34.80 20.89 13.78
C GLY A 106 -36.32 20.90 13.69
N TYR A 107 -36.95 19.79 13.30
CA TYR A 107 -38.40 19.68 13.16
C TYR A 107 -39.10 19.13 14.41
N ASN A 108 -38.36 18.71 15.44
CA ASN A 108 -38.96 18.22 16.66
C ASN A 108 -39.28 19.37 17.63
N ASP A 109 -40.55 19.54 17.98
CA ASP A 109 -41.04 20.63 18.84
C ASP A 109 -40.54 20.52 20.29
N LYS A 110 -40.17 19.33 20.74
CA LYS A 110 -39.62 19.10 22.08
C LYS A 110 -38.16 19.56 22.20
N VAL A 111 -37.47 19.75 21.08
CA VAL A 111 -36.08 20.20 21.05
C VAL A 111 -36.04 21.73 21.14
N ARG A 112 -35.38 22.25 22.19
CA ARG A 112 -35.21 23.68 22.42
C ARG A 112 -33.74 24.06 22.46
N TYR A 113 -33.45 25.27 22.01
CA TYR A 113 -32.12 25.87 22.14
C TYR A 113 -31.91 26.30 23.60
N ILE A 114 -30.89 25.74 24.26
CA ILE A 114 -30.51 26.04 25.65
C ILE A 114 -29.32 27.00 25.74
N GLY A 115 -28.62 27.21 24.61
CA GLY A 115 -27.47 28.09 24.52
C GLY A 115 -26.22 27.62 25.27
N PRO A 116 -25.11 28.38 25.14
CA PRO A 116 -23.81 27.99 25.72
C PRO A 116 -23.82 27.96 27.25
N GLU A 117 -24.60 28.84 27.89
CA GLU A 117 -24.76 28.83 29.35
C GLU A 117 -25.52 27.59 29.84
N GLY A 118 -26.48 27.08 29.06
CA GLY A 118 -27.15 25.81 29.33
C GLY A 118 -26.19 24.62 29.23
N VAL A 119 -25.27 24.64 28.26
CA VAL A 119 -24.23 23.61 28.10
C VAL A 119 -23.26 23.60 29.29
N LYS A 120 -22.82 24.76 29.79
CA LYS A 120 -21.90 24.85 30.94
C LYS A 120 -22.49 24.26 32.23
N ARG A 121 -23.81 24.27 32.38
CA ARG A 121 -24.50 23.72 33.56
C ARG A 121 -24.57 22.19 33.54
N TYR A 122 -24.33 21.56 32.39
CA TYR A 122 -24.35 20.11 32.26
C TYR A 122 -23.03 19.51 32.74
N HIS A 123 -23.07 18.71 33.81
CA HIS A 123 -21.93 17.92 34.27
C HIS A 123 -21.98 16.51 33.70
N LYS A 124 -20.91 16.10 33.02
CA LYS A 124 -20.73 14.71 32.60
C LYS A 124 -20.18 13.89 33.77
N PRO A 125 -20.64 12.64 33.96
CA PRO A 125 -19.94 11.70 34.81
C PRO A 125 -18.52 11.47 34.29
N GLY A 126 -17.50 11.49 35.17
CA GLY A 126 -16.10 11.38 34.76
C GLY A 126 -15.78 10.13 33.93
N TRP A 127 -16.45 8.99 34.18
CA TRP A 127 -16.29 7.78 33.38
C TRP A 127 -16.71 7.97 31.90
N ARG A 128 -17.72 8.82 31.63
CA ARG A 128 -18.14 9.13 30.26
C ARG A 128 -17.12 9.97 29.53
N GLU A 129 -16.41 10.84 30.23
CA GLU A 129 -15.34 11.65 29.63
C GLU A 129 -14.19 10.75 29.16
N TRP A 130 -13.82 9.74 29.95
CA TRP A 130 -12.84 8.73 29.55
C TRP A 130 -13.30 7.91 28.34
N VAL A 131 -14.58 7.50 28.29
CA VAL A 131 -15.14 6.78 27.14
C VAL A 131 -15.16 7.66 25.88
N ASP A 132 -15.61 8.91 25.99
CA ASP A 132 -15.62 9.87 24.87
C ASP A 132 -14.19 10.10 24.34
N ALA A 133 -13.22 10.26 25.24
CA ALA A 133 -11.81 10.44 24.90
C ALA A 133 -11.22 9.19 24.21
N ALA A 134 -11.54 7.99 24.70
CA ALA A 134 -11.10 6.74 24.09
C ALA A 134 -11.67 6.56 22.68
N ILE A 135 -12.97 6.83 22.48
CA ILE A 135 -13.61 6.76 21.16
C ILE A 135 -12.97 7.78 20.21
N PHE A 136 -12.77 9.01 20.66
CA PHE A 136 -12.10 10.04 19.88
C PHE A 136 -10.68 9.60 19.48
N ALA A 137 -9.90 9.05 20.42
CA ALA A 137 -8.56 8.56 20.16
C ALA A 137 -8.56 7.41 19.13
N VAL A 138 -9.51 6.48 19.20
CA VAL A 138 -9.68 5.39 18.22
C VAL A 138 -10.00 5.92 16.84
N VAL A 139 -10.95 6.86 16.72
CA VAL A 139 -11.31 7.50 15.44
C VAL A 139 -10.12 8.27 14.89
N ALA A 140 -9.41 9.02 15.74
CA ALA A 140 -8.23 9.78 15.34
C ALA A 140 -7.09 8.90 14.87
N ALA A 141 -6.73 7.88 15.64
CA ALA A 141 -5.74 6.92 15.25
C ALA A 141 -6.14 6.19 13.95
N THR A 142 -7.43 5.90 13.73
CA THR A 142 -7.91 5.28 12.48
C THR A 142 -7.75 6.20 11.28
N LEU A 143 -8.13 7.47 11.39
CA LEU A 143 -8.02 8.44 10.30
C LEU A 143 -6.55 8.79 10.01
N ILE A 144 -5.73 9.00 11.05
CA ILE A 144 -4.29 9.21 10.91
C ILE A 144 -3.65 8.01 10.23
N ARG A 145 -3.95 6.78 10.70
CA ARG A 145 -3.48 5.54 10.08
C ARG A 145 -3.90 5.43 8.62
N THR A 146 -5.13 5.82 8.30
CA THR A 146 -5.69 5.70 6.95
C THR A 146 -5.04 6.67 5.98
N PHE A 147 -4.84 7.93 6.37
CA PHE A 147 -4.49 9.01 5.44
C PHE A 147 -3.08 9.61 5.60
N VAL A 148 -2.46 9.50 6.78
CA VAL A 148 -1.23 10.23 7.11
C VAL A 148 -0.01 9.32 7.03
N PHE A 149 0.10 8.39 7.98
CA PHE A 149 1.15 7.41 8.03
C PHE A 149 0.65 6.15 8.71
N GLU A 150 1.34 5.04 8.50
CA GLU A 150 1.06 3.78 9.18
C GLU A 150 2.36 3.15 9.68
N ALA A 151 2.27 2.53 10.86
CA ALA A 151 3.40 1.84 11.46
C ALA A 151 3.46 0.40 10.95
N TYR A 152 4.65 -0.04 10.55
CA TYR A 152 4.92 -1.41 10.07
C TYR A 152 6.11 -2.00 10.81
N THR A 153 6.16 -3.33 10.89
CA THR A 153 7.32 -4.08 11.37
C THR A 153 7.87 -4.92 10.21
N ILE A 154 9.19 -4.96 10.05
CA ILE A 154 9.85 -5.74 9.00
C ILE A 154 9.96 -7.21 9.42
N PRO A 155 9.30 -8.14 8.70
CA PRO A 155 9.26 -9.55 9.09
C PRO A 155 10.34 -10.41 8.42
N SER A 156 11.02 -9.91 7.38
CA SER A 156 11.96 -10.69 6.56
C SER A 156 13.17 -9.89 6.10
N GLY A 157 14.25 -10.61 5.75
CA GLY A 157 15.54 -10.04 5.29
C GLY A 157 15.59 -9.61 3.82
N SER A 158 14.45 -9.51 3.12
CA SER A 158 14.43 -9.13 1.69
C SER A 158 14.98 -7.72 1.39
N MET A 159 15.04 -6.87 2.42
CA MET A 159 15.59 -5.51 2.36
C MET A 159 16.83 -5.38 3.26
N GLU A 160 17.49 -6.48 3.61
CA GLU A 160 18.61 -6.52 4.57
C GLU A 160 19.72 -5.50 4.24
N LYS A 161 20.44 -5.06 5.29
CA LYS A 161 21.34 -3.89 5.35
C LYS A 161 20.63 -2.54 5.24
N THR A 162 19.63 -2.40 4.35
CA THR A 162 18.79 -1.19 4.29
C THR A 162 17.78 -1.19 5.45
N LEU A 163 16.99 -2.24 5.54
CA LEU A 163 15.99 -2.50 6.57
C LEU A 163 16.25 -3.88 7.18
N LEU A 164 16.41 -3.92 8.50
CA LEU A 164 16.65 -5.16 9.22
C LEU A 164 15.33 -5.77 9.69
N VAL A 165 15.31 -7.08 9.87
CA VAL A 165 14.22 -7.76 10.57
C VAL A 165 14.03 -7.10 11.93
N ASN A 166 12.76 -6.90 12.31
CA ASN A 166 12.31 -6.19 13.51
C ASN A 166 12.67 -4.69 13.55
N ASP A 167 12.95 -4.07 12.41
CA ASP A 167 12.78 -2.62 12.28
C ASP A 167 11.29 -2.26 12.30
N PHE A 168 10.98 -1.20 13.04
CA PHE A 168 9.66 -0.60 13.09
C PHE A 168 9.69 0.73 12.33
N LEU A 169 8.83 0.85 11.32
CA LEU A 169 8.84 1.92 10.34
C LEU A 169 7.59 2.75 10.43
N PHE A 170 7.73 4.06 10.20
CA PHE A 170 6.63 4.88 9.70
C PHE A 170 6.68 4.96 8.19
N VAL A 171 5.53 4.64 7.58
CA VAL A 171 5.32 4.72 6.13
C VAL A 171 4.43 5.92 5.85
N SER A 172 4.96 6.90 5.12
CA SER A 172 4.24 8.10 4.71
C SER A 172 3.27 7.79 3.58
N LYS A 173 1.98 7.98 3.83
CA LYS A 173 0.94 7.89 2.79
C LYS A 173 0.80 9.20 2.00
N PHE A 174 1.25 10.31 2.59
CA PHE A 174 1.28 11.61 1.93
C PHE A 174 2.29 11.68 0.78
N SER A 175 3.40 10.94 0.84
CA SER A 175 4.47 11.02 -0.18
C SER A 175 3.98 10.73 -1.60
N TYR A 176 2.98 9.85 -1.76
CA TYR A 176 2.36 9.57 -3.05
C TYR A 176 0.94 10.12 -3.15
N GLY A 177 0.40 10.72 -2.08
CA GLY A 177 -0.99 11.09 -1.95
C GLY A 177 -1.82 10.03 -1.21
N PRO A 178 -2.68 10.41 -0.24
CA PRO A 178 -3.52 9.45 0.48
C PRO A 178 -4.52 8.76 -0.45
N ARG A 179 -4.60 7.43 -0.36
CA ARG A 179 -5.61 6.64 -1.07
C ARG A 179 -6.92 6.60 -0.29
N ILE A 180 -8.04 6.64 -1.01
CA ILE A 180 -9.35 6.35 -0.43
C ILE A 180 -9.47 4.82 -0.30
N PRO A 181 -9.84 4.29 0.88
CA PRO A 181 -10.08 2.87 1.04
C PRO A 181 -11.13 2.37 0.04
N ASN A 182 -10.81 1.32 -0.71
CA ASN A 182 -11.77 0.66 -1.57
C ASN A 182 -12.88 0.00 -0.75
N THR A 183 -12.56 -0.42 0.47
CA THR A 183 -13.51 -1.02 1.43
C THR A 183 -13.70 -0.12 2.66
N PRO A 184 -14.51 0.96 2.54
CA PRO A 184 -14.72 1.91 3.64
C PRO A 184 -15.40 1.27 4.86
N LEU A 185 -16.18 0.20 4.65
CA LEU A 185 -16.81 -0.56 5.73
C LEU A 185 -15.84 -1.64 6.24
N SER A 186 -14.96 -1.27 7.17
CA SER A 186 -14.04 -2.20 7.82
C SER A 186 -13.85 -1.92 9.30
N ILE A 187 -13.48 -2.96 10.05
CA ILE A 187 -13.18 -2.86 11.48
C ILE A 187 -11.83 -2.13 11.64
N PRO A 188 -11.79 -1.03 12.40
CA PRO A 188 -10.54 -0.32 12.66
C PRO A 188 -9.44 -1.24 13.19
N PHE A 189 -8.22 -1.02 12.72
CA PHE A 189 -7.01 -1.74 13.12
C PHE A 189 -6.94 -3.23 12.74
N VAL A 190 -7.92 -3.76 12.01
CA VAL A 190 -7.94 -5.16 11.58
C VAL A 190 -7.81 -5.25 10.05
N HIS A 191 -6.81 -6.00 9.57
CA HIS A 191 -6.46 -6.05 8.14
C HIS A 191 -7.43 -6.91 7.32
N ASN A 192 -7.31 -8.25 7.39
CA ASN A 192 -8.05 -9.17 6.49
C ASN A 192 -9.20 -9.90 7.18
N TYR A 193 -8.93 -10.47 8.36
CA TYR A 193 -9.87 -11.30 9.11
C TYR A 193 -9.96 -10.86 10.56
N ILE A 194 -11.12 -11.07 11.18
CA ILE A 194 -11.32 -10.82 12.60
C ILE A 194 -10.39 -11.77 13.37
N PRO A 195 -9.54 -11.27 14.30
CA PRO A 195 -8.60 -12.09 15.04
C PRO A 195 -9.28 -13.31 15.69
N GLY A 196 -8.68 -14.49 15.52
CA GLY A 196 -9.23 -15.75 16.04
C GLY A 196 -10.36 -16.37 15.20
N THR A 197 -10.69 -15.81 14.03
CA THR A 197 -11.74 -16.34 13.16
C THR A 197 -11.33 -16.32 11.68
N SER A 198 -12.07 -17.03 10.83
CA SER A 198 -11.97 -16.95 9.36
C SER A 198 -12.89 -15.91 8.72
N LYS A 199 -13.61 -15.10 9.53
CA LYS A 199 -14.54 -14.07 9.04
C LYS A 199 -13.79 -12.82 8.61
N LYS A 200 -14.14 -12.27 7.46
CA LYS A 200 -13.54 -11.02 6.93
C LYS A 200 -13.76 -9.85 7.91
N SER A 201 -12.76 -9.00 8.07
CA SER A 201 -12.84 -7.78 8.90
C SER A 201 -13.48 -6.59 8.17
N TYR A 202 -13.93 -6.80 6.93
CA TYR A 202 -14.47 -5.79 6.04
C TYR A 202 -15.69 -6.32 5.28
N SER A 203 -16.51 -5.39 4.79
CA SER A 203 -17.65 -5.67 3.95
C SER A 203 -17.41 -5.18 2.53
N THR A 204 -17.84 -5.96 1.54
CA THR A 204 -17.83 -5.60 0.12
C THR A 204 -19.17 -5.03 -0.37
N LEU A 205 -20.11 -4.75 0.54
CA LEU A 205 -21.42 -4.15 0.20
C LEU A 205 -21.28 -2.77 -0.44
N VAL A 206 -20.27 -2.01 -0.02
CA VAL A 206 -19.92 -0.71 -0.59
C VAL A 206 -18.44 -0.78 -0.97
N GLN A 207 -18.16 -0.75 -2.27
CA GLN A 207 -16.81 -0.69 -2.81
C GLN A 207 -16.61 0.59 -3.59
N LEU A 208 -15.59 1.35 -3.20
CA LEU A 208 -15.21 2.57 -3.89
C LEU A 208 -14.14 2.25 -4.95
N PRO A 209 -14.18 2.92 -6.11
CA PRO A 209 -13.11 2.78 -7.09
C PRO A 209 -11.79 3.33 -6.52
N TYR A 210 -10.67 2.94 -7.13
CA TYR A 210 -9.37 3.52 -6.78
C TYR A 210 -9.37 5.03 -7.01
N ILE A 211 -9.11 5.77 -5.93
CA ILE A 211 -9.01 7.22 -5.89
C ILE A 211 -7.85 7.57 -4.98
N ARG A 212 -6.99 8.47 -5.45
CA ARG A 212 -5.89 9.04 -4.67
C ARG A 212 -5.99 10.56 -4.67
N TRP A 213 -5.93 11.16 -3.48
CA TRP A 213 -5.90 12.61 -3.34
C TRP A 213 -4.47 13.12 -3.40
N PHE A 214 -4.26 14.24 -4.09
CA PHE A 214 -2.93 14.87 -4.25
C PHE A 214 -1.87 13.88 -4.72
N ALA A 215 -2.21 13.10 -5.76
CA ALA A 215 -1.36 12.03 -6.25
C ALA A 215 0.00 12.57 -6.73
N SER A 216 1.07 11.93 -6.26
CA SER A 216 2.45 12.16 -6.70
C SER A 216 3.00 10.82 -7.20
N PRO A 217 3.75 10.80 -8.32
CA PRO A 217 4.32 9.56 -8.85
C PRO A 217 5.32 8.95 -7.87
N VAL A 218 5.49 7.62 -7.94
CA VAL A 218 6.58 6.94 -7.26
C VAL A 218 7.88 7.21 -8.03
N GLU A 219 8.95 7.52 -7.31
CA GLU A 219 10.26 7.79 -7.91
C GLU A 219 11.13 6.53 -7.90
N ARG A 220 12.04 6.43 -8.88
CA ARG A 220 13.05 5.37 -8.87
C ARG A 220 13.97 5.57 -7.66
N GLY A 221 14.29 4.48 -6.99
CA GLY A 221 15.08 4.47 -5.76
C GLY A 221 14.25 4.53 -4.50
N ASP A 222 12.95 4.89 -4.56
CA ASP A 222 12.11 4.91 -3.36
C ASP A 222 11.96 3.53 -2.75
N VAL A 223 12.01 3.46 -1.41
CA VAL A 223 11.56 2.26 -0.67
C VAL A 223 10.06 2.38 -0.42
N VAL A 224 9.30 1.50 -1.06
CA VAL A 224 7.84 1.61 -1.20
C VAL A 224 7.16 0.46 -0.48
N VAL A 225 6.13 0.78 0.29
CA VAL A 225 5.15 -0.19 0.77
C VAL A 225 3.97 -0.23 -0.21
N PHE A 226 3.58 -1.43 -0.59
CA PHE A 226 2.49 -1.70 -1.53
C PHE A 226 1.75 -2.99 -1.15
N ASN A 227 0.51 -3.11 -1.59
CA ASN A 227 -0.25 -4.35 -1.47
C ASN A 227 0.26 -5.36 -2.49
N PHE A 228 0.59 -6.56 -2.04
CA PHE A 228 1.16 -7.64 -2.84
C PHE A 228 0.21 -7.99 -4.01
N PRO A 229 0.61 -7.77 -5.29
CA PRO A 229 -0.31 -7.92 -6.41
C PRO A 229 -0.81 -9.35 -6.64
N ALA A 230 -0.02 -10.37 -6.31
CA ALA A 230 -0.43 -11.78 -6.41
C ALA A 230 -1.15 -12.29 -5.13
N GLY A 231 -1.27 -11.44 -4.09
CA GLY A 231 -2.09 -11.67 -2.90
C GLY A 231 -3.55 -11.24 -3.04
N ASP A 232 -4.02 -10.96 -4.26
CA ASP A 232 -5.43 -10.68 -4.54
C ASP A 232 -6.33 -11.93 -4.40
N THR A 233 -5.73 -13.11 -4.60
CA THR A 233 -6.38 -14.41 -4.52
C THR A 233 -5.50 -15.32 -3.70
N VAL A 234 -6.01 -15.80 -2.58
CA VAL A 234 -5.26 -16.65 -1.66
C VAL A 234 -6.02 -17.91 -1.31
N ILE A 235 -5.28 -18.97 -0.98
CA ILE A 235 -5.84 -20.13 -0.30
C ILE A 235 -5.90 -19.79 1.18
N ASN A 236 -7.11 -19.75 1.74
CA ASN A 236 -7.41 -19.30 3.10
C ASN A 236 -7.12 -20.39 4.14
N ARG A 237 -5.86 -20.78 4.22
CA ARG A 237 -5.32 -21.67 5.25
C ARG A 237 -4.03 -21.09 5.82
N PRO A 238 -3.67 -21.38 7.08
CA PRO A 238 -2.49 -20.81 7.73
C PRO A 238 -1.16 -21.11 7.00
N ASP A 239 -1.08 -22.25 6.33
CA ASP A 239 0.08 -22.74 5.57
C ASP A 239 0.23 -22.08 4.18
N PHE A 240 -0.77 -21.32 3.73
CA PHE A 240 -0.78 -20.67 2.41
C PHE A 240 -0.80 -19.13 2.53
N GLN A 241 -1.88 -18.45 2.13
CA GLN A 241 -1.95 -16.99 2.07
C GLN A 241 -0.83 -16.38 1.22
N SER A 242 -0.17 -15.32 1.69
CA SER A 242 0.96 -14.71 0.99
C SER A 242 2.27 -15.49 1.11
N ALA A 243 2.33 -16.55 1.93
CA ALA A 243 3.48 -17.43 1.96
C ALA A 243 3.52 -18.33 0.71
N VAL A 244 2.35 -18.80 0.28
CA VAL A 244 2.16 -19.58 -0.95
C VAL A 244 0.89 -19.10 -1.66
N PRO A 245 0.99 -18.07 -2.53
CA PRO A 245 -0.17 -17.49 -3.19
C PRO A 245 -0.81 -18.47 -4.17
N TYR A 246 -2.11 -18.28 -4.45
CA TYR A 246 -2.88 -19.12 -5.38
C TYR A 246 -2.16 -19.35 -6.71
N TYR A 247 -1.51 -18.32 -7.25
CA TYR A 247 -0.81 -18.40 -8.53
C TYR A 247 0.41 -19.31 -8.49
N ASP A 248 1.09 -19.42 -7.35
CA ASP A 248 2.20 -20.37 -7.19
C ASP A 248 1.68 -21.80 -7.10
N VAL A 249 0.54 -22.00 -6.43
CA VAL A 249 -0.10 -23.31 -6.31
C VAL A 249 -0.56 -23.82 -7.68
N ILE A 250 -1.25 -23.02 -8.50
CA ILE A 250 -1.65 -23.48 -9.84
C ILE A 250 -0.46 -23.76 -10.78
N ARG A 251 0.73 -23.24 -10.46
CA ARG A 251 1.97 -23.50 -11.20
C ARG A 251 2.79 -24.62 -10.58
N SER A 252 2.39 -25.18 -9.43
CA SER A 252 3.16 -26.24 -8.79
C SER A 252 3.15 -27.49 -9.66
N LYS A 253 4.27 -28.21 -9.63
CA LYS A 253 4.44 -29.46 -10.40
C LYS A 253 3.41 -30.53 -10.01
N ASP A 254 2.78 -30.39 -8.84
CA ASP A 254 1.78 -31.32 -8.32
C ASP A 254 0.48 -31.33 -9.14
N PHE A 255 0.23 -30.28 -9.94
CA PHE A 255 -0.99 -30.15 -10.76
C PHE A 255 -0.74 -30.17 -12.27
N GLY A 256 0.43 -30.64 -12.70
CA GLY A 256 0.80 -30.71 -14.11
C GLY A 256 1.62 -29.49 -14.57
N SER A 257 2.10 -29.54 -15.81
CA SER A 257 2.92 -28.45 -16.39
C SER A 257 2.11 -27.27 -16.93
N ASN A 258 0.79 -27.29 -16.76
CA ASN A 258 -0.14 -26.30 -17.29
C ASN A 258 -0.99 -25.66 -16.17
N SER A 259 -0.96 -24.33 -16.07
CA SER A 259 -1.70 -23.57 -15.05
C SER A 259 -3.22 -23.72 -15.13
N ASP A 260 -3.77 -24.10 -16.29
CA ASP A 260 -5.20 -24.37 -16.45
C ASP A 260 -5.64 -25.68 -15.76
N GLU A 261 -4.76 -26.68 -15.70
CA GLU A 261 -5.01 -27.93 -14.98
C GLU A 261 -5.00 -27.69 -13.47
N GLY A 262 -4.00 -26.94 -12.97
CA GLY A 262 -3.93 -26.48 -11.59
C GLY A 262 -5.16 -25.67 -11.18
N ARG A 263 -5.62 -24.74 -12.02
CA ARG A 263 -6.86 -24.00 -11.78
C ARG A 263 -8.07 -24.93 -11.67
N LYS A 264 -8.25 -25.85 -12.62
CA LYS A 264 -9.37 -26.82 -12.59
C LYS A 264 -9.32 -27.68 -11.34
N PHE A 265 -8.14 -28.16 -10.95
CA PHE A 265 -7.97 -28.98 -9.76
C PHE A 265 -8.37 -28.22 -8.49
N ILE A 266 -7.86 -27.01 -8.29
CA ILE A 266 -8.20 -26.17 -7.12
C ILE A 266 -9.72 -25.90 -7.07
N MET A 267 -10.31 -25.52 -8.21
CA MET A 267 -11.76 -25.22 -8.27
C MET A 267 -12.63 -26.45 -7.99
N ASN A 268 -12.17 -27.65 -8.31
CA ASN A 268 -12.87 -28.91 -8.02
C ASN A 268 -12.66 -29.40 -6.57
N ASN A 269 -11.74 -28.80 -5.81
CA ASN A 269 -11.41 -29.21 -4.43
C ASN A 269 -11.51 -28.02 -3.43
N PRO A 270 -12.68 -27.37 -3.30
CA PRO A 270 -12.82 -26.13 -2.52
C PRO A 270 -12.60 -26.32 -1.01
N GLU A 271 -12.79 -27.52 -0.47
CA GLU A 271 -12.51 -27.80 0.94
C GLU A 271 -11.01 -27.87 1.22
N MET A 272 -10.23 -28.40 0.27
CA MET A 272 -8.77 -28.49 0.38
C MET A 272 -8.11 -27.14 0.10
N PHE A 273 -8.67 -26.37 -0.83
CA PHE A 273 -8.20 -25.06 -1.26
C PHE A 273 -9.28 -23.99 -1.13
N PRO A 274 -9.65 -23.60 0.10
CA PRO A 274 -10.68 -22.59 0.31
C PRO A 274 -10.19 -21.24 -0.20
N LEU A 275 -10.65 -20.82 -1.39
CA LEU A 275 -10.20 -19.57 -1.99
C LEU A 275 -10.81 -18.35 -1.29
N ALA A 276 -9.99 -17.32 -1.09
CA ALA A 276 -10.42 -16.00 -0.69
C ALA A 276 -9.88 -14.96 -1.68
N VAL A 277 -10.78 -14.17 -2.23
CA VAL A 277 -10.44 -13.00 -3.04
C VAL A 277 -10.49 -11.75 -2.16
N HIS A 278 -9.40 -10.98 -2.20
CA HIS A 278 -9.20 -9.77 -1.42
C HIS A 278 -9.29 -8.54 -2.33
N PRO A 279 -10.00 -7.49 -1.91
CA PRO A 279 -9.89 -6.17 -2.51
C PRO A 279 -8.45 -5.63 -2.45
N PRO A 280 -8.06 -4.75 -3.38
CA PRO A 280 -6.73 -4.11 -3.43
C PRO A 280 -6.16 -3.65 -2.09
N ASP A 281 -6.99 -2.99 -1.28
CA ASP A 281 -6.62 -2.39 0.01
C ASP A 281 -6.60 -3.39 1.18
N LYS A 282 -6.94 -4.66 0.91
CA LYS A 282 -7.02 -5.78 1.85
C LYS A 282 -6.13 -6.96 1.48
N SER A 283 -5.23 -6.79 0.51
CA SER A 283 -4.14 -7.74 0.29
C SER A 283 -2.98 -7.44 1.24
N ASP A 284 -2.10 -8.42 1.46
CA ASP A 284 -0.96 -8.24 2.36
C ASP A 284 0.03 -7.19 1.85
N ASN A 285 0.80 -6.59 2.75
CA ASN A 285 1.71 -5.51 2.41
C ASN A 285 3.13 -6.06 2.22
N TYR A 286 3.79 -5.63 1.15
CA TYR A 286 5.22 -5.82 0.93
C TYR A 286 5.93 -4.49 0.87
N ILE A 287 7.23 -4.54 1.16
CA ILE A 287 8.15 -3.42 1.08
C ILE A 287 9.34 -3.80 0.20
N LYS A 288 9.63 -2.96 -0.79
CA LYS A 288 10.71 -3.16 -1.78
C LYS A 288 11.17 -1.81 -2.30
N ARG A 289 12.31 -1.77 -2.99
CA ARG A 289 12.78 -0.60 -3.71
C ARG A 289 12.17 -0.53 -5.11
N CYS A 290 11.69 0.64 -5.49
CA CYS A 290 11.23 0.92 -6.86
C CYS A 290 12.43 1.07 -7.78
N VAL A 291 12.68 0.10 -8.65
CA VAL A 291 13.82 0.14 -9.60
C VAL A 291 13.41 0.58 -11.00
N GLY A 292 12.13 0.44 -11.34
CA GLY A 292 11.59 0.81 -12.63
C GLY A 292 10.23 1.49 -12.48
N ILE A 293 10.04 2.58 -13.22
CA ILE A 293 8.82 3.38 -13.22
C ILE A 293 8.10 3.28 -14.56
N ALA A 294 6.85 3.73 -14.61
CA ALA A 294 6.01 3.70 -15.79
C ALA A 294 6.70 4.32 -17.03
N GLY A 295 6.79 3.53 -18.09
CA GLY A 295 7.40 3.90 -19.37
C GLY A 295 8.86 3.48 -19.52
N ASP A 296 9.53 3.02 -18.45
CA ASP A 296 10.88 2.49 -18.54
C ASP A 296 10.94 1.20 -19.37
N SER A 297 12.07 0.98 -20.04
CA SER A 297 12.47 -0.33 -20.54
C SER A 297 13.51 -0.91 -19.60
N LEU A 298 13.14 -1.92 -18.81
CA LEU A 298 13.97 -2.55 -17.79
C LEU A 298 14.60 -3.84 -18.31
N GLU A 299 15.86 -4.05 -17.99
CA GLU A 299 16.57 -5.30 -18.25
C GLU A 299 17.48 -5.59 -17.05
N VAL A 300 17.66 -6.86 -16.71
CA VAL A 300 18.66 -7.32 -15.73
C VAL A 300 19.70 -8.12 -16.50
N ARG A 301 20.97 -7.74 -16.35
CA ARG A 301 22.12 -8.42 -16.97
C ARG A 301 23.11 -8.76 -15.88
N ASN A 302 23.34 -10.04 -15.65
CA ASN A 302 24.23 -10.54 -14.59
C ASN A 302 23.97 -9.85 -13.24
N ASN A 303 22.71 -9.87 -12.79
CA ASN A 303 22.22 -9.24 -11.55
C ASN A 303 22.21 -7.70 -11.49
N ILE A 304 22.67 -7.02 -12.53
CA ILE A 304 22.67 -5.55 -12.62
C ILE A 304 21.47 -5.07 -13.41
N VAL A 305 20.78 -4.03 -12.92
CA VAL A 305 19.65 -3.41 -13.61
C VAL A 305 20.14 -2.40 -14.65
N TRP A 306 19.48 -2.43 -15.80
CA TRP A 306 19.65 -1.52 -16.91
C TRP A 306 18.29 -0.91 -17.25
N ILE A 307 18.23 0.41 -17.38
CA ILE A 307 17.03 1.14 -17.81
C ILE A 307 17.34 1.86 -19.11
N GLY A 308 16.60 1.53 -20.18
CA GLY A 308 16.78 2.14 -21.51
C GLY A 308 18.21 1.96 -22.03
N GLY A 309 18.84 0.81 -21.74
CA GLY A 309 20.21 0.49 -22.13
C GLY A 309 21.30 1.18 -21.30
N LYS A 310 20.95 1.93 -20.25
CA LYS A 310 21.91 2.51 -19.30
C LYS A 310 21.93 1.72 -18.01
N MET A 311 23.12 1.39 -17.51
CA MET A 311 23.29 0.76 -16.20
C MET A 311 22.75 1.69 -15.11
N GLU A 312 21.94 1.13 -14.22
CA GLU A 312 21.37 1.84 -13.09
C GLU A 312 22.34 1.84 -11.89
N SER A 313 22.28 2.89 -11.07
CA SER A 313 23.11 3.01 -9.87
C SER A 313 22.62 2.08 -8.75
N VAL A 314 23.41 1.06 -8.43
CA VAL A 314 23.09 0.16 -7.32
C VAL A 314 22.98 0.96 -6.00
N PRO A 315 21.86 0.84 -5.25
CA PRO A 315 21.73 1.47 -3.95
C PRO A 315 22.87 1.05 -3.02
N PRO A 316 23.45 1.96 -2.21
CA PRO A 316 24.67 1.67 -1.45
C PRO A 316 24.60 0.42 -0.56
N GLU A 317 23.43 0.19 0.04
CA GLU A 317 23.15 -0.90 0.98
C GLU A 317 22.54 -2.15 0.29
N SER A 318 22.38 -2.15 -1.04
CA SER A 318 21.86 -3.33 -1.74
C SER A 318 22.91 -4.44 -1.75
N LEU A 319 22.51 -5.65 -1.37
CA LEU A 319 23.33 -6.86 -1.43
C LEU A 319 23.15 -7.55 -2.78
N ILE A 320 24.27 -7.76 -3.48
CA ILE A 320 24.37 -8.48 -4.76
C ILE A 320 25.47 -9.54 -4.64
N ASP A 321 25.29 -10.69 -5.29
CA ASP A 321 26.30 -11.74 -5.36
C ASP A 321 27.42 -11.37 -6.35
N TYR A 322 28.66 -11.50 -5.90
CA TYR A 322 29.87 -11.30 -6.70
C TYR A 322 30.80 -12.49 -6.58
N THR A 323 31.50 -12.80 -7.68
CA THR A 323 32.71 -13.62 -7.62
C THR A 323 33.87 -12.73 -7.23
N VAL A 324 34.54 -13.09 -6.13
CA VAL A 324 35.71 -12.40 -5.58
C VAL A 324 36.92 -13.32 -5.68
N ILE A 325 37.97 -12.85 -6.32
CA ILE A 325 39.25 -13.55 -6.44
C ILE A 325 40.33 -12.73 -5.73
N THR A 326 40.97 -13.33 -4.73
CA THR A 326 42.05 -12.70 -3.96
C THR A 326 43.43 -13.06 -4.53
N SER A 327 44.46 -12.30 -4.12
CA SER A 327 45.83 -12.44 -4.63
C SER A 327 46.65 -13.51 -3.89
N GLY A 328 46.02 -14.64 -3.54
CA GLY A 328 46.67 -15.74 -2.82
C GLY A 328 46.55 -15.69 -1.29
N GLU A 329 45.78 -14.74 -0.75
CA GLU A 329 45.46 -14.66 0.67
C GLU A 329 44.06 -15.23 0.96
N SER A 330 43.94 -15.94 2.08
CA SER A 330 42.65 -16.40 2.59
C SER A 330 41.94 -15.26 3.31
N LEU A 331 40.63 -15.16 3.13
CA LEU A 331 39.80 -14.19 3.84
C LEU A 331 39.31 -14.79 5.16
N ASP A 332 39.73 -14.20 6.28
CA ASP A 332 39.31 -14.65 7.60
C ASP A 332 37.97 -14.03 8.02
N ALA A 333 37.28 -14.71 8.94
CA ALA A 333 35.94 -14.34 9.39
C ALA A 333 35.86 -12.95 10.03
N VAL A 334 36.89 -12.56 10.79
CA VAL A 334 36.89 -11.31 11.57
C VAL A 334 37.03 -10.14 10.61
N THR A 335 38.01 -10.19 9.70
CA THR A 335 38.19 -9.16 8.67
C THR A 335 36.94 -9.00 7.80
N MET A 336 36.33 -10.10 7.36
CA MET A 336 35.10 -10.04 6.56
C MET A 336 33.95 -9.36 7.30
N LYS A 337 33.79 -9.66 8.60
CA LYS A 337 32.73 -9.07 9.41
C LYS A 337 33.00 -7.60 9.74
N GLU A 338 34.19 -7.27 10.21
CA GLU A 338 34.52 -5.95 10.74
C GLU A 338 34.80 -4.92 9.64
N GLU A 339 35.51 -5.30 8.56
CA GLU A 339 35.86 -4.36 7.48
C GLU A 339 34.83 -4.31 6.35
N TYR A 340 34.14 -5.41 6.08
CA TYR A 340 33.26 -5.54 4.92
C TYR A 340 31.79 -5.79 5.28
N ASN A 341 31.47 -5.98 6.56
CA ASN A 341 30.11 -6.31 7.02
C ASN A 341 29.53 -7.55 6.32
N VAL A 342 30.40 -8.53 6.02
CA VAL A 342 30.04 -9.82 5.43
C VAL A 342 30.14 -10.90 6.49
N ASP A 343 29.05 -11.62 6.72
CA ASP A 343 29.03 -12.73 7.68
C ASP A 343 29.38 -14.06 7.01
N VAL A 344 30.58 -14.57 7.29
CA VAL A 344 31.08 -15.81 6.65
C VAL A 344 30.32 -17.07 7.07
N ASN A 345 29.55 -16.99 8.17
CA ASN A 345 28.77 -18.13 8.68
C ASN A 345 27.32 -18.13 8.18
N ARG A 346 26.92 -17.09 7.43
CA ARG A 346 25.60 -17.00 6.78
C ARG A 346 25.71 -17.27 5.29
N ASP A 347 24.59 -17.17 4.58
CA ASP A 347 24.51 -17.32 3.13
C ASP A 347 25.17 -16.18 2.34
N GLU A 348 25.88 -15.27 3.02
CA GLU A 348 26.62 -14.14 2.45
C GLU A 348 28.01 -14.52 1.89
N PHE A 349 28.56 -15.70 2.25
CA PHE A 349 29.90 -16.11 1.82
C PHE A 349 29.93 -17.59 1.46
N LYS A 350 30.47 -17.92 0.29
CA LYS A 350 30.63 -19.30 -0.19
C LYS A 350 32.01 -19.49 -0.81
N THR A 351 32.69 -20.54 -0.41
CA THR A 351 33.92 -20.99 -1.10
C THR A 351 33.56 -21.67 -2.42
N THR A 352 34.47 -21.60 -3.38
CA THR A 352 34.33 -22.33 -4.64
C THR A 352 35.39 -23.43 -4.74
N ASN A 353 35.27 -24.30 -5.74
CA ASN A 353 36.28 -25.32 -6.02
C ASN A 353 37.61 -24.75 -6.56
N LYS A 354 37.66 -23.43 -6.84
CA LYS A 354 38.88 -22.75 -7.30
C LYS A 354 39.57 -22.11 -6.09
N PRO A 355 40.90 -22.24 -5.97
CA PRO A 355 41.64 -21.62 -4.87
C PRO A 355 41.45 -20.10 -4.90
N PHE A 356 41.35 -19.48 -3.72
CA PHE A 356 41.24 -18.03 -3.53
C PHE A 356 40.06 -17.38 -4.27
N THR A 357 39.04 -18.17 -4.59
CA THR A 357 37.85 -17.73 -5.31
C THR A 357 36.60 -17.99 -4.48
N TYR A 358 35.81 -16.94 -4.27
CA TYR A 358 34.65 -16.93 -3.40
C TYR A 358 33.44 -16.34 -4.11
N ILE A 359 32.23 -16.75 -3.71
CA ILE A 359 30.98 -16.07 -4.05
C ILE A 359 30.53 -15.33 -2.79
N MET A 360 30.31 -14.03 -2.90
CA MET A 360 29.98 -13.18 -1.75
C MET A 360 28.81 -12.24 -2.04
N LYS A 361 27.92 -12.09 -1.06
CA LYS A 361 26.94 -11.01 -1.02
C LYS A 361 27.63 -9.74 -0.52
N LEU A 362 27.76 -8.75 -1.39
CA LEU A 362 28.43 -7.50 -1.07
C LEU A 362 27.48 -6.33 -1.24
N THR A 363 27.58 -5.35 -0.33
CA THR A 363 27.11 -4.00 -0.56
C THR A 363 28.01 -3.30 -1.58
N GLU A 364 27.52 -2.25 -2.23
CA GLU A 364 28.33 -1.50 -3.20
C GLU A 364 29.56 -0.87 -2.53
N GLU A 365 29.42 -0.42 -1.28
CA GLU A 365 30.54 0.12 -0.50
C GLU A 365 31.61 -0.94 -0.21
N ALA A 366 31.20 -2.14 0.24
CA ALA A 366 32.11 -3.25 0.50
C ALA A 366 32.84 -3.68 -0.79
N ARG A 367 32.09 -3.80 -1.91
CA ARG A 367 32.64 -4.10 -3.23
C ARG A 367 33.73 -3.10 -3.64
N GLN A 368 33.48 -1.81 -3.46
CA GLN A 368 34.46 -0.76 -3.78
C GLN A 368 35.69 -0.83 -2.88
N ARG A 369 35.54 -1.06 -1.56
CA ARG A 369 36.68 -1.21 -0.63
C ARG A 369 37.53 -2.42 -0.99
N MET A 370 36.91 -3.56 -1.29
CA MET A 370 37.61 -4.78 -1.71
C MET A 370 38.33 -4.59 -3.05
N ALA A 371 37.71 -3.91 -4.02
CA ALA A 371 38.35 -3.59 -5.29
C ALA A 371 39.59 -2.69 -5.11
N LYS A 372 39.55 -1.73 -4.17
CA LYS A 372 40.70 -0.89 -3.83
C LYS A 372 41.87 -1.66 -3.18
N LYS A 373 41.61 -2.78 -2.50
CA LYS A 373 42.66 -3.70 -2.03
C LYS A 373 43.29 -4.53 -3.17
N GLY A 374 42.77 -4.43 -4.39
CA GLY A 374 43.30 -5.13 -5.56
C GLY A 374 42.61 -6.46 -5.86
N TYR A 375 41.52 -6.80 -5.17
CA TYR A 375 40.77 -8.02 -5.46
C TYR A 375 40.02 -7.90 -6.79
N LYS A 376 39.99 -8.99 -7.56
CA LYS A 376 39.19 -9.06 -8.77
C LYS A 376 37.76 -9.41 -8.41
N ILE A 377 36.84 -8.50 -8.66
CA ILE A 377 35.42 -8.64 -8.31
C ILE A 377 34.57 -8.53 -9.57
N THR A 378 33.79 -9.55 -9.86
CA THR A 378 32.90 -9.60 -11.02
C THR A 378 31.49 -10.02 -10.60
N PRO A 379 30.42 -9.44 -11.15
CA PRO A 379 29.06 -9.88 -10.85
C PRO A 379 28.92 -11.39 -11.00
N TYR A 380 28.33 -12.04 -10.02
CA TYR A 380 28.01 -13.45 -10.11
C TYR A 380 26.57 -13.59 -10.60
N ALA A 381 26.40 -14.40 -11.64
CA ALA A 381 25.11 -14.88 -12.09
C ALA A 381 25.19 -16.40 -12.10
N MET A 382 24.14 -17.05 -11.60
CA MET A 382 24.15 -18.50 -11.54
C MET A 382 24.14 -19.09 -12.96
N PRO A 383 25.02 -20.07 -13.25
CA PRO A 383 25.10 -20.68 -14.58
C PRO A 383 23.91 -21.64 -14.82
N GLY A 384 23.25 -21.51 -15.97
CA GLY A 384 22.18 -22.43 -16.43
C GLY A 384 20.75 -21.87 -16.32
N ILE A 385 19.79 -22.61 -16.91
CA ILE A 385 18.34 -22.27 -16.95
C ILE A 385 17.60 -22.88 -15.74
N GLU A 386 18.25 -23.73 -14.92
CA GLU A 386 17.59 -24.52 -13.87
C GLU A 386 17.11 -23.75 -12.62
N LEU A 387 17.14 -22.43 -12.61
CA LEU A 387 17.11 -21.66 -11.37
C LEU A 387 15.87 -20.81 -11.24
N GLN A 388 14.84 -21.47 -10.70
CA GLN A 388 13.54 -20.95 -10.29
C GLN A 388 12.72 -20.27 -11.40
N PRO A 389 11.47 -20.69 -11.58
CA PRO A 389 10.61 -20.08 -12.58
C PRO A 389 10.33 -18.62 -12.19
N VAL A 390 10.61 -17.70 -13.11
CA VAL A 390 10.37 -16.26 -12.98
C VAL A 390 9.18 -15.84 -13.83
N PHE A 391 8.62 -14.67 -13.53
CA PHE A 391 7.61 -14.03 -14.35
C PHE A 391 8.13 -13.85 -15.79
N PRO A 392 7.34 -14.10 -16.85
CA PRO A 392 5.90 -14.39 -16.85
C PRO A 392 5.52 -15.88 -16.77
N TYR A 393 6.45 -16.78 -16.43
CA TYR A 393 6.21 -18.24 -16.32
C TYR A 393 5.80 -18.90 -17.65
N ASP A 394 6.48 -18.56 -18.74
CA ASP A 394 6.25 -19.17 -20.05
C ASP A 394 7.50 -19.88 -20.60
N LYS A 395 7.37 -20.45 -21.81
CA LYS A 395 8.46 -21.09 -22.56
C LYS A 395 9.01 -20.19 -23.66
N VAL A 396 8.45 -19.00 -23.83
CA VAL A 396 8.83 -18.04 -24.88
C VAL A 396 10.08 -17.29 -24.44
N HIS A 397 10.12 -16.90 -23.17
CA HIS A 397 11.23 -16.17 -22.58
C HIS A 397 12.17 -17.12 -21.86
N THR A 398 13.47 -17.03 -22.19
CA THR A 398 14.53 -17.79 -21.51
C THR A 398 15.12 -16.99 -20.34
N TRP A 399 14.26 -16.29 -19.59
CA TRP A 399 14.67 -15.43 -18.48
C TRP A 399 14.93 -16.24 -17.20
N ASN A 400 15.80 -15.70 -16.36
CA ASN A 400 15.98 -16.15 -14.98
C ASN A 400 16.10 -14.93 -14.05
N ARG A 401 16.33 -15.18 -12.75
CA ARG A 401 16.41 -14.13 -11.73
C ARG A 401 17.52 -13.09 -11.99
N ASP A 402 18.61 -13.54 -12.63
CA ASP A 402 19.85 -12.78 -12.78
C ASP A 402 19.98 -12.15 -14.18
N ASN A 403 19.23 -12.68 -15.16
CA ASN A 403 19.18 -12.27 -16.55
C ASN A 403 17.72 -12.22 -17.02
N PHE A 404 17.18 -11.02 -17.12
CA PHE A 404 15.75 -10.77 -17.26
C PHE A 404 15.48 -9.65 -18.25
N GLY A 405 14.42 -9.75 -19.04
CA GLY A 405 14.02 -8.70 -19.97
C GLY A 405 14.77 -8.76 -21.32
N PRO A 406 14.72 -7.68 -22.11
CA PRO A 406 14.11 -6.39 -21.78
C PRO A 406 12.58 -6.48 -21.60
N ILE A 407 12.02 -5.67 -20.71
CA ILE A 407 10.59 -5.53 -20.46
C ILE A 407 10.21 -4.05 -20.42
N TRP A 408 9.14 -3.67 -21.11
CA TRP A 408 8.59 -2.32 -21.00
C TRP A 408 7.59 -2.25 -19.84
N ILE A 409 7.77 -1.29 -18.94
CA ILE A 409 6.89 -1.08 -17.78
C ILE A 409 5.70 -0.22 -18.23
N PRO A 410 4.45 -0.70 -18.11
CA PRO A 410 3.33 0.02 -18.68
C PRO A 410 3.10 1.40 -18.08
N LYS A 411 2.69 2.33 -18.95
CA LYS A 411 2.39 3.71 -18.63
C LYS A 411 0.97 4.08 -19.00
N LYS A 412 0.31 4.81 -18.11
CA LYS A 412 -1.06 5.28 -18.30
C LYS A 412 -1.20 6.11 -19.57
N GLY A 413 -2.22 5.78 -20.36
CA GLY A 413 -2.52 6.46 -21.62
C GLY A 413 -1.62 6.06 -22.79
N VAL A 414 -0.65 5.16 -22.59
CA VAL A 414 0.23 4.68 -23.67
C VAL A 414 -0.27 3.33 -24.19
N ALA A 415 -0.29 3.21 -25.52
CA ALA A 415 -0.68 1.98 -26.21
C ALA A 415 0.51 1.03 -26.40
N LEU A 416 0.28 -0.24 -26.14
CA LEU A 416 1.17 -1.36 -26.45
C LEU A 416 0.64 -2.09 -27.69
N THR A 417 1.51 -2.40 -28.64
CA THR A 417 1.18 -3.32 -29.74
C THR A 417 1.27 -4.75 -29.22
N LEU A 418 0.20 -5.53 -29.42
CA LEU A 418 0.11 -6.90 -28.92
C LEU A 418 0.79 -7.87 -29.89
N THR A 419 1.62 -8.75 -29.35
CA THR A 419 2.28 -9.83 -30.09
C THR A 419 2.20 -11.13 -29.29
N PRO A 420 2.31 -12.31 -29.92
CA PRO A 420 2.30 -13.58 -29.20
C PRO A 420 3.40 -13.65 -28.12
N GLU A 421 4.54 -13.01 -28.39
CA GLU A 421 5.68 -12.97 -27.48
C GLU A 421 5.39 -12.15 -26.23
N ASN A 422 4.65 -11.04 -26.34
CA ASN A 422 4.38 -10.17 -25.18
C ASN A 422 3.07 -10.50 -24.45
N TYR A 423 2.27 -11.44 -24.97
CA TYR A 423 0.96 -11.77 -24.42
C TYR A 423 1.01 -12.15 -22.94
N THR A 424 1.86 -13.12 -22.57
CA THR A 424 2.01 -13.65 -21.20
C THR A 424 2.56 -12.60 -20.23
N VAL A 425 3.37 -11.66 -20.73
CA VAL A 425 3.93 -10.55 -19.97
C VAL A 425 2.82 -9.57 -19.56
N TYR A 426 1.91 -9.23 -20.45
CA TYR A 426 0.93 -8.16 -20.19
C TYR A 426 -0.48 -8.66 -19.85
N GLU A 427 -0.80 -9.94 -20.04
CA GLU A 427 -2.16 -10.44 -19.84
C GLU A 427 -2.70 -10.18 -18.44
N ARG A 428 -1.88 -10.33 -17.38
CA ARG A 428 -2.33 -10.12 -16.00
C ARG A 428 -2.69 -8.65 -15.75
N ALA A 429 -1.89 -7.73 -16.29
CA ALA A 429 -2.16 -6.31 -16.15
C ALA A 429 -3.47 -5.91 -16.84
N ILE A 430 -3.70 -6.43 -18.06
CA ILE A 430 -4.89 -6.14 -18.83
C ILE A 430 -6.13 -6.81 -18.20
N ARG A 431 -6.02 -8.08 -17.81
CA ARG A 431 -7.15 -8.88 -17.32
C ARG A 431 -7.54 -8.56 -15.89
N VAL A 432 -6.56 -8.65 -14.99
CA VAL A 432 -6.80 -8.65 -13.54
C VAL A 432 -6.73 -7.24 -12.98
N TYR A 433 -5.68 -6.48 -13.33
CA TYR A 433 -5.48 -5.16 -12.74
C TYR A 433 -6.40 -4.11 -13.38
N GLU A 434 -6.64 -4.17 -14.69
CA GLU A 434 -7.49 -3.21 -15.41
C GLU A 434 -8.90 -3.69 -15.75
N ASN A 435 -9.26 -4.87 -15.21
CA ASN A 435 -10.59 -5.49 -15.28
C ASN A 435 -11.16 -5.59 -16.71
N ASN A 436 -10.41 -6.21 -17.61
CA ASN A 436 -10.89 -6.52 -18.96
C ASN A 436 -10.98 -8.03 -19.18
N ASP A 437 -11.90 -8.47 -20.03
CA ASP A 437 -11.83 -9.80 -20.62
C ASP A 437 -10.81 -9.76 -21.76
N PHE A 438 -9.65 -10.39 -21.59
CA PHE A 438 -8.57 -10.40 -22.57
C PHE A 438 -8.01 -11.80 -22.74
N TYR A 439 -7.92 -12.26 -23.98
CA TYR A 439 -7.42 -13.60 -24.32
C TYR A 439 -6.85 -13.64 -25.73
N MET A 440 -5.99 -14.62 -25.97
CA MET A 440 -5.48 -14.96 -27.30
C MET A 440 -6.12 -16.26 -27.78
N GLN A 441 -6.61 -16.28 -29.02
CA GLN A 441 -7.16 -17.47 -29.67
C GLN A 441 -6.70 -17.53 -31.13
N ASN A 442 -6.09 -18.65 -31.52
CA ASN A 442 -5.58 -18.88 -32.88
C ASN A 442 -4.65 -17.74 -33.38
N GLY A 443 -3.79 -17.22 -32.50
CA GLY A 443 -2.84 -16.13 -32.83
C GLY A 443 -3.45 -14.74 -32.93
N LYS A 444 -4.75 -14.58 -32.65
CA LYS A 444 -5.45 -13.29 -32.58
C LYS A 444 -5.77 -12.92 -31.13
N PHE A 445 -5.78 -11.62 -30.84
CA PHE A 445 -6.10 -11.11 -29.51
C PHE A 445 -7.52 -10.55 -29.47
N TYR A 446 -8.21 -10.80 -28.37
CA TYR A 446 -9.57 -10.33 -28.15
C TYR A 446 -9.63 -9.55 -26.83
N LEU A 447 -10.26 -8.39 -26.87
CA LEU A 447 -10.53 -7.53 -25.71
C LEU A 447 -12.03 -7.28 -25.62
N ASN A 448 -12.65 -7.75 -24.53
CA ASN A 448 -14.08 -7.67 -24.27
C ASN A 448 -14.91 -8.19 -25.46
N GLY A 449 -14.50 -9.35 -25.99
CA GLY A 449 -15.12 -10.02 -27.14
C GLY A 449 -14.82 -9.43 -28.52
N LYS A 450 -13.99 -8.37 -28.63
CA LYS A 450 -13.63 -7.75 -29.91
C LYS A 450 -12.17 -8.01 -30.26
N GLU A 451 -11.89 -8.39 -31.51
CA GLU A 451 -10.52 -8.52 -32.01
C GLU A 451 -9.76 -7.19 -31.88
N THR A 452 -8.52 -7.24 -31.39
CA THR A 452 -7.66 -6.06 -31.23
C THR A 452 -6.20 -6.42 -31.53
N THR A 453 -5.41 -5.43 -31.89
CA THR A 453 -3.95 -5.54 -32.10
C THR A 453 -3.15 -4.66 -31.13
N SER A 454 -3.84 -3.90 -30.28
CA SER A 454 -3.19 -3.00 -29.31
C SER A 454 -4.01 -2.85 -28.03
N TYR A 455 -3.35 -2.43 -26.96
CA TYR A 455 -4.00 -2.08 -25.69
C TYR A 455 -3.45 -0.79 -25.09
N THR A 456 -4.32 0.12 -24.69
CA THR A 456 -3.95 1.37 -24.00
C THR A 456 -4.13 1.21 -22.50
N PHE A 457 -3.04 1.32 -21.74
CA PHE A 457 -3.06 1.12 -20.30
C PHE A 457 -3.79 2.25 -19.57
N LYS A 458 -4.58 1.90 -18.56
CA LYS A 458 -5.38 2.80 -17.72
C LYS A 458 -4.65 3.24 -16.45
N MET A 459 -3.56 2.56 -16.10
CA MET A 459 -2.77 2.78 -14.89
C MET A 459 -1.28 2.92 -15.19
N ASP A 460 -0.57 3.58 -14.27
CA ASP A 460 0.88 3.52 -14.21
C ASP A 460 1.31 2.28 -13.42
N TYR A 461 2.43 1.68 -13.83
CA TYR A 461 2.98 0.46 -13.24
C TYR A 461 4.41 0.66 -12.80
N TYR A 462 4.84 -0.20 -11.87
CA TYR A 462 6.15 -0.12 -11.24
C TYR A 462 6.79 -1.49 -11.17
N TRP A 463 8.12 -1.50 -11.17
CA TRP A 463 8.94 -2.68 -10.93
C TRP A 463 9.66 -2.53 -9.60
N MET A 464 9.26 -3.37 -8.66
CA MET A 464 9.71 -3.36 -7.27
C MET A 464 10.67 -4.53 -7.04
N MET A 465 11.86 -4.27 -6.51
CA MET A 465 12.86 -5.29 -6.20
C MET A 465 13.45 -5.13 -4.80
N GLY A 466 13.86 -6.23 -4.19
CA GLY A 466 14.50 -6.19 -2.87
C GLY A 466 15.93 -5.69 -2.97
N ASP A 467 16.38 -5.05 -1.89
CA ASP A 467 17.78 -4.64 -1.76
C ASP A 467 18.68 -5.84 -1.45
N ASN A 468 18.17 -6.89 -0.79
CA ASN A 468 18.81 -8.20 -0.75
C ASN A 468 18.40 -9.02 -1.98
N ARG A 469 19.12 -8.83 -3.10
CA ARG A 469 18.70 -9.30 -4.44
C ARG A 469 18.37 -10.79 -4.46
N GLU A 470 19.25 -11.62 -3.92
CA GLU A 470 19.12 -13.07 -3.98
C GLU A 470 18.16 -13.62 -2.93
N GLY A 471 17.96 -12.86 -1.84
CA GLY A 471 17.06 -13.19 -0.72
C GLY A 471 15.66 -12.57 -0.83
N SER A 472 15.27 -12.09 -2.02
CA SER A 472 14.04 -11.34 -2.22
C SER A 472 13.12 -12.00 -3.24
N GLN A 473 11.93 -12.39 -2.80
CA GLN A 473 10.78 -12.54 -3.69
C GLN A 473 10.28 -11.12 -4.04
N ASP A 474 10.32 -10.79 -5.33
CA ASP A 474 9.97 -9.47 -5.85
C ASP A 474 9.37 -9.49 -7.26
N SER A 475 9.35 -8.37 -8.00
CA SER A 475 8.68 -8.27 -9.31
C SER A 475 9.23 -9.23 -10.35
N ARG A 476 10.45 -9.76 -10.18
CA ARG A 476 10.97 -10.88 -10.99
C ARG A 476 10.09 -12.12 -10.90
N PHE A 477 9.32 -12.29 -9.83
CA PHE A 477 8.46 -13.44 -9.59
C PHE A 477 6.97 -13.12 -9.77
N TRP A 478 6.49 -11.91 -9.47
CA TRP A 478 5.05 -11.60 -9.61
C TRP A 478 4.72 -10.58 -10.70
N GLY A 479 5.73 -10.03 -11.37
CA GLY A 479 5.56 -9.01 -12.41
C GLY A 479 5.22 -7.64 -11.85
N PHE A 480 4.41 -6.89 -12.60
CA PHE A 480 4.16 -5.47 -12.35
C PHE A 480 3.36 -5.19 -11.07
N VAL A 481 3.67 -4.06 -10.42
CA VAL A 481 2.88 -3.46 -9.34
C VAL A 481 2.08 -2.27 -9.90
N PRO A 482 0.75 -2.34 -10.01
CA PRO A 482 -0.08 -1.21 -10.47
C PRO A 482 -0.16 -0.07 -9.44
N GLU A 483 -0.43 1.16 -9.90
CA GLU A 483 -0.54 2.36 -9.05
C GLU A 483 -1.59 2.24 -7.92
N ASP A 484 -2.62 1.42 -8.11
CA ASP A 484 -3.67 1.19 -7.11
C ASP A 484 -3.23 0.31 -5.93
N ARG A 485 -2.09 -0.39 -6.06
CA ARG A 485 -1.48 -1.19 -5.00
C ARG A 485 -0.51 -0.38 -4.14
N ILE A 486 -0.06 0.79 -4.57
CA ILE A 486 0.89 1.60 -3.82
C ILE A 486 0.26 2.09 -2.50
N VAL A 487 0.91 1.84 -1.36
CA VAL A 487 0.42 2.27 -0.04
C VAL A 487 1.10 3.58 0.37
N GLY A 488 2.43 3.62 0.37
CA GLY A 488 3.19 4.78 0.83
C GLY A 488 4.71 4.57 0.77
N LYS A 489 5.46 5.63 1.06
CA LYS A 489 6.94 5.63 1.07
C LYS A 489 7.43 5.30 2.48
N ALA A 490 8.36 4.37 2.62
CA ALA A 490 9.04 4.15 3.90
C ALA A 490 9.84 5.41 4.24
N TRP A 491 9.60 5.98 5.42
CA TRP A 491 10.13 7.29 5.78
C TRP A 491 11.17 7.21 6.89
N LEU A 492 10.82 6.59 8.02
CA LEU A 492 11.60 6.66 9.25
C LEU A 492 11.56 5.33 9.99
N ILE A 493 12.71 4.85 10.46
CA ILE A 493 12.81 3.77 11.45
C ILE A 493 12.60 4.40 12.83
N TRP A 494 11.47 4.15 13.48
CA TRP A 494 11.18 4.73 14.80
C TRP A 494 11.60 3.81 15.95
N PHE A 495 11.85 2.52 15.68
CA PHE A 495 12.43 1.57 16.64
C PHE A 495 13.05 0.36 15.93
N SER A 496 13.94 -0.38 16.59
CA SER A 496 14.57 -1.59 16.03
C SER A 496 15.09 -2.51 17.15
N TYR A 497 14.90 -3.82 17.02
CA TYR A 497 15.19 -4.80 18.10
C TYR A 497 15.59 -6.18 17.56
N GLU A 498 16.60 -6.85 18.11
CA GLU A 498 16.87 -8.28 17.77
C GLU A 498 17.30 -9.08 19.01
N ASP A 499 18.17 -8.52 19.84
CA ASP A 499 18.54 -9.04 21.18
C ASP A 499 18.75 -7.87 22.16
N GLY A 500 17.97 -6.81 21.95
CA GLY A 500 18.16 -5.50 22.56
C GLY A 500 17.89 -4.36 21.56
N PRO A 501 17.62 -3.13 22.02
CA PRO A 501 17.37 -2.00 21.12
C PRO A 501 18.60 -1.66 20.26
N ARG A 502 18.42 -1.59 18.94
CA ARG A 502 19.48 -1.14 18.01
C ARG A 502 19.50 0.41 17.95
N TRP A 503 20.07 1.05 18.97
CA TRP A 503 20.04 2.52 19.15
C TRP A 503 20.54 3.33 17.94
N LYS A 504 21.54 2.83 17.21
CA LYS A 504 22.07 3.48 15.98
C LYS A 504 21.04 3.60 14.85
N ARG A 505 19.89 2.91 14.96
CA ARG A 505 18.79 2.92 13.97
C ARG A 505 17.61 3.77 14.41
N LEU A 506 17.59 4.24 15.66
CA LEU A 506 16.47 5.01 16.19
C LEU A 506 16.35 6.36 15.46
N PHE A 507 15.19 6.61 14.87
CA PHE A 507 14.88 7.78 14.05
C PHE A 507 15.78 7.95 12.81
N ASN A 508 16.31 6.86 12.27
CA ASN A 508 17.01 6.91 11.00
C ASN A 508 16.03 7.04 9.84
N ILE A 509 16.31 7.99 8.94
CA ILE A 509 15.56 8.16 7.70
C ILE A 509 15.93 7.02 6.74
N VAL A 510 14.91 6.42 6.12
CA VAL A 510 15.10 5.40 5.08
C VAL A 510 15.53 6.10 3.78
N LYS A 511 16.65 5.64 3.21
CA LYS A 511 17.24 6.19 1.97
C LYS A 511 16.99 5.30 0.77
#